data_AF-A0A699VUZ6-F1
#
_entry.id   AF-A0A699VUZ6-F1
#
_cell.length_a   1.000
_cell.length_b   1.000
_cell.length_c   1.000
_cell.angle_alpha   90.00
_cell.angle_beta   90.00
_cell.angle_gamma   90.00
#
_symmetry.space_group_name_H-M   'P 1'
#
loop_
_entity.id
_entity.type
_entity.pdbx_description
1 polymer ?
#
loop_
_entity_poly.entity_id
_entity_poly.type
_entity_poly.pdbx_seq_one_letter_code
_entity_poly.pdbx_strand_id
1 'polypeptide(L)' 'AQLQTMIDQGVTVALAARDALRSTNGDDIHNSGTGVRRTERAARKCTYTDFLKCQPLPFKGTEGVASLS' A
#
# COMPACT_ATOMS: atom_id res chain seq x y z
N ALA A 1 40.18 -7.64 -1.32
CA ALA A 1 40.01 -6.92 -0.05
C ALA A 1 39.30 -5.58 -0.22
N GLN A 2 39.75 -4.68 -1.11
CA GLN A 2 39.14 -3.34 -1.29
C GLN A 2 37.73 -3.35 -1.92
N LEU A 3 37.45 -4.30 -2.81
CA LEU A 3 36.13 -4.38 -3.45
C LEU A 3 35.03 -4.74 -2.44
N GLN A 4 35.30 -5.70 -1.55
CA GLN A 4 34.36 -6.10 -0.51
C GLN A 4 34.04 -4.93 0.42
N THR A 5 35.07 -4.17 0.83
CA THR A 5 34.88 -3.01 1.70
C THR A 5 34.06 -1.90 1.04
N MET A 6 34.20 -1.69 -0.28
CA MET A 6 33.38 -0.71 -1.00
C MET A 6 31.92 -1.17 -1.12
N ILE A 7 31.68 -2.47 -1.29
CA ILE A 7 30.34 -3.06 -1.32
C ILE A 7 29.68 -2.91 0.06
N ASP A 8 30.38 -3.26 1.13
CA ASP A 8 29.85 -3.20 2.50
C ASP A 8 29.52 -1.75 2.90
N GLN A 9 30.36 -0.78 2.48
CA GLN A 9 30.10 0.65 2.65
C GLN A 9 28.85 1.08 1.87
N GLY A 10 28.72 0.67 0.60
CA GLY A 10 27.56 0.99 -0.23
C GLY A 10 26.24 0.44 0.34
N VAL A 11 26.26 -0.81 0.81
CA VAL A 11 25.10 -1.44 1.46
C VAL A 11 24.71 -0.71 2.74
N THR A 12 25.69 -0.32 3.56
CA THR A 12 25.45 0.42 4.81
C THR A 12 24.80 1.78 4.53
N VAL A 13 25.31 2.51 3.54
CA VAL A 13 24.76 3.82 3.15
C VAL A 13 23.33 3.69 2.62
N ALA A 14 23.08 2.70 1.74
CA ALA A 14 21.75 2.46 1.20
C ALA A 14 20.73 2.06 2.28
N LEU A 15 21.15 1.22 3.24
CA LEU A 15 20.30 0.80 4.35
C LEU A 15 19.97 1.98 5.28
N ALA A 16 20.96 2.82 5.62
CA ALA A 16 20.74 4.01 6.43
C ALA A 16 19.79 5.02 5.75
N ALA A 17 19.91 5.22 4.43
CA ALA A 17 19.01 6.07 3.66
C ALA A 17 17.57 5.52 3.65
N ARG A 18 17.39 4.20 3.50
CA ARG A 18 16.09 3.54 3.60
C ARG A 18 15.47 3.72 4.99
N ASP A 19 16.24 3.50 6.05
CA ASP A 19 15.73 3.61 7.42
C ASP A 19 15.38 5.06 7.78
N ALA A 20 16.15 6.04 7.30
CA ALA A 20 15.82 7.45 7.44
C ALA A 20 14.52 7.82 6.68
N LEU A 21 14.33 7.31 5.46
CA LEU A 21 13.08 7.49 4.71
C LEU A 21 11.88 6.86 5.43
N ARG A 22 12.04 5.65 5.97
CA ARG A 22 11.01 4.97 6.76
C ARG A 22 10.69 5.72 8.06
N SER A 23 11.70 6.33 8.69
CA SER A 23 11.53 7.14 9.90
C SER A 23 10.82 8.48 9.64
N THR A 24 11.02 9.07 8.45
CA THR A 24 10.36 10.34 8.07
C THR A 24 8.89 10.13 7.69
N ASN A 25 8.55 8.95 7.14
CA ASN A 25 7.18 8.46 7.05
C ASN A 25 6.79 7.87 8.42
N GLY A 26 6.93 8.69 9.47
CA GLY A 26 6.86 8.28 10.87
C GLY A 26 5.60 7.48 11.12
N ASP A 27 5.74 6.35 11.81
CA ASP A 27 4.69 5.43 12.28
C ASP A 27 3.27 5.91 12.01
N ASP A 28 2.89 5.93 10.72
CA ASP A 28 1.51 6.08 10.29
C ASP A 28 0.90 4.69 10.43
N ILE A 29 1.01 4.17 11.66
CA ILE A 29 0.13 3.17 12.23
C ILE A 29 -1.21 3.85 12.19
N HIS A 30 -1.86 3.68 11.04
CA HIS A 30 -3.07 4.33 10.62
C HIS A 30 -3.99 4.58 11.81
N ASN A 31 -3.95 5.78 12.36
CA ASN A 31 -5.01 6.27 13.22
C ASN A 31 -6.13 6.75 12.29
N SER A 32 -6.68 5.82 11.51
CA SER A 32 -7.99 6.04 10.92
C SER A 32 -8.96 6.04 12.08
N GLY A 33 -9.26 7.25 12.57
CA GLY A 33 -10.19 7.49 13.66
C GLY A 33 -11.46 6.68 13.51
N THR A 34 -12.09 6.42 14.66
CA THR A 34 -13.24 5.53 14.90
C THR A 34 -12.95 4.02 14.87
N GLY A 35 -12.44 3.50 15.98
CA GLY A 35 -13.19 2.58 16.85
C GLY A 35 -13.70 1.23 16.31
N VAL A 36 -13.39 0.84 15.09
CA VAL A 36 -13.61 -0.51 14.58
C VAL A 36 -12.39 -0.91 13.78
N ARG A 37 -11.55 -1.78 14.35
CA ARG A 37 -10.51 -2.48 13.59
C ARG A 37 -11.17 -3.05 12.34
N ARG A 38 -10.80 -2.55 11.16
CA ARG A 38 -11.17 -3.21 9.91
C ARG A 38 -10.46 -4.56 9.95
N THR A 39 -11.17 -5.62 10.31
CA THR A 39 -10.73 -6.98 10.05
C THR A 39 -10.45 -7.04 8.56
N GLU A 40 -9.20 -7.30 8.20
CA GLU A 40 -8.81 -7.58 6.82
C GLU A 40 -9.73 -8.67 6.31
N ARG A 41 -10.68 -8.29 5.46
CA ARG A 41 -11.69 -9.22 4.99
C ARG A 41 -10.98 -10.11 3.97
N ALA A 42 -10.70 -11.35 4.36
CA ALA A 42 -10.13 -12.34 3.46
C ALA A 42 -10.86 -12.28 2.11
N ALA A 43 -10.11 -12.12 1.02
CA ALA A 43 -10.67 -12.06 -0.33
C ALA A 43 -11.36 -13.40 -0.62
N ARG A 44 -12.67 -13.45 -0.41
CA ARG A 44 -13.48 -14.63 -0.74
C ARG A 44 -13.54 -14.71 -2.26
N LYS A 45 -13.32 -15.91 -2.82
CA LYS A 45 -13.47 -16.17 -4.25
C LYS A 45 -14.90 -15.82 -4.67
N CYS A 46 -15.06 -14.71 -5.38
CA CYS A 46 -16.35 -14.27 -5.91
C CYS A 46 -16.53 -14.91 -7.29
N THR A 47 -17.62 -15.64 -7.50
CA THR A 47 -17.99 -16.09 -8.85
C THR A 47 -18.71 -14.98 -9.61
N TYR A 48 -18.82 -15.11 -10.93
CA TYR A 48 -19.59 -14.16 -11.74
C TYR A 48 -21.05 -14.04 -11.26
N THR A 49 -21.66 -15.15 -10.87
CA THR A 49 -23.03 -15.18 -10.34
C THR A 49 -23.13 -14.50 -8.97
N ASP A 50 -22.11 -14.62 -8.12
CA ASP A 50 -22.08 -13.94 -6.82
C ASP A 50 -22.01 -12.42 -7.01
N PHE A 51 -21.24 -11.95 -8.00
CA PHE A 51 -21.14 -10.53 -8.34
C PHE A 51 -22.49 -9.94 -8.80
N LEU A 52 -23.23 -10.66 -9.65
CA LEU A 52 -24.54 -10.21 -10.14
C LEU A 52 -25.58 -10.05 -9.02
N LYS A 53 -25.39 -10.73 -7.89
CA LYS A 53 -26.28 -10.63 -6.71
C LYS A 53 -25.90 -9.50 -5.76
N CYS A 54 -24.73 -8.88 -5.92
CA CYS A 54 -24.29 -7.79 -5.06
C CYS A 54 -25.03 -6.48 -5.41
N GLN A 55 -25.43 -5.74 -4.37
CA GLN A 55 -25.93 -4.39 -4.57
C GLN A 55 -24.76 -3.48 -4.99
N PRO A 56 -24.84 -2.78 -6.13
CA PRO A 56 -23.80 -1.85 -6.53
C PRO A 56 -23.74 -0.69 -5.54
N LEU A 57 -22.53 -0.27 -5.16
CA LEU A 57 -22.36 0.91 -4.33
C LEU A 57 -22.82 2.14 -5.11
N PRO A 58 -23.48 3.12 -4.46
CA PRO A 58 -23.88 4.35 -5.11
C PRO A 58 -22.62 5.11 -5.53
N PHE A 59 -22.34 5.13 -6.82
CA PHE A 59 -21.17 5.79 -7.38
C PHE A 59 -21.49 7.27 -7.69
N LYS A 60 -20.64 8.17 -7.20
CA LYS A 60 -20.77 9.63 -7.39
C LYS A 60 -19.95 10.08 -8.60
N GLY A 61 -20.34 9.62 -9.79
CA GLY A 61 -19.84 10.12 -11.08
C GLY A 61 -18.37 9.81 -11.42
N THR A 62 -18.04 9.86 -12.71
CA THR A 62 -16.69 9.65 -13.27
C THR A 62 -15.93 10.97 -13.40
N GLU A 63 -16.14 11.93 -12.49
CA GLU A 63 -15.40 13.19 -12.52
C GLU A 63 -13.91 12.90 -12.36
N GLY A 64 -13.12 13.19 -13.40
CA GLY A 64 -11.68 12.95 -13.43
C GLY A 64 -11.21 11.65 -14.10
N VAL A 65 -12.08 10.85 -14.73
CA VAL A 65 -11.61 9.71 -15.55
C VAL A 65 -11.07 10.24 -16.88
N ALA A 66 -9.74 10.34 -16.99
CA ALA A 66 -9.08 10.62 -18.25
C ALA A 66 -9.20 9.40 -19.19
N SER A 67 -9.71 9.62 -20.39
CA SER A 67 -9.74 8.59 -21.43
C SER A 67 -8.31 8.18 -21.77
N LEU A 68 -8.03 6.88 -21.73
CA LEU A 68 -6.76 6.35 -22.23
C LEU A 68 -6.86 6.27 -23.76
N SER A 69 -6.11 7.13 -24.44
CA SER A 69 -5.89 7.09 -25.89
C SER A 69 -4.83 6.08 -26.27
#